data_AF-Q1Z8D0-F1
#
_entry.id   AF-Q1Z8D0-F1
#
_cell.length_a   1.000
_cell.length_b   1.000
_cell.length_c   1.000
_cell.angle_alpha   90.00
_cell.angle_beta   90.00
_cell.angle_gamma   90.00
#
_symmetry.space_group_name_H-M   'P 1'
#
loop_
_entity.id
_entity.type
_entity.pdbx_description
1 polymer ?
#
loop_
_entity_poly.entity_id
_entity_poly.type
_entity_poly.pdbx_seq_one_letter_code
_entity_poly.pdbx_strand_id
1 'polypeptide(L)' 'MLELNGKQIETDAQGYLKNVDDWSRDIVPLLAQDEGIELSEAHWEVILFVREFYLEFNTSPAIRMLVKAMAKKYGEE' A
#
# COMPACT_ATOMS: atom_id res chain seq x y z
N MET A 1 3.23 -8.75 13.53
CA MET A 1 4.61 -9.06 13.07
C MET A 1 4.48 -9.94 11.86
N LEU A 2 5.10 -9.54 10.75
CA LEU A 2 5.07 -10.26 9.48
C LEU A 2 6.42 -10.95 9.26
N GLU A 3 6.42 -12.07 8.54
CA GLU A 3 7.65 -12.71 8.09
C GLU A 3 7.71 -12.68 6.56
N LEU A 4 8.80 -12.15 6.01
CA LEU A 4 9.06 -12.09 4.57
C LEU A 4 10.50 -12.56 4.32
N ASN A 5 10.67 -13.66 3.58
CA ASN A 5 11.99 -14.23 3.26
C ASN A 5 12.87 -14.48 4.51
N GLY A 6 12.27 -14.91 5.62
CA GLY A 6 12.97 -15.12 6.90
C GLY A 6 13.33 -13.84 7.66
N LYS A 7 12.97 -12.66 7.15
CA LYS A 7 13.06 -11.37 7.85
C LYS A 7 11.76 -11.11 8.60
N GLN A 8 11.88 -10.77 9.88
CA GLN A 8 10.75 -10.28 10.67
C GLN A 8 10.55 -8.79 10.43
N ILE A 9 9.30 -8.42 10.13
CA ILE A 9 8.87 -7.04 9.89
C ILE A 9 7.92 -6.64 11.00
N GLU A 10 8.26 -5.55 11.70
CA GLU A 10 7.44 -5.07 12.80
C GLU A 10 6.18 -4.37 12.31
N THR A 11 5.05 -4.76 12.91
CA THR A 11 3.77 -4.08 12.73
C THR A 11 3.26 -3.56 14.07
N ASP A 12 2.37 -2.57 14.03
CA ASP A 12 1.58 -2.19 15.20
C ASP A 12 0.44 -3.20 15.47
N ALA A 13 -0.42 -2.87 16.44
CA ALA A 13 -1.53 -3.73 16.85
C ALA A 13 -2.63 -3.85 15.79
N GLN A 14 -2.64 -2.96 14.79
CA GLN A 14 -3.60 -2.91 13.69
C GLN A 14 -3.03 -3.52 12.40
N GLY A 15 -1.75 -3.92 12.40
CA GLY A 15 -1.10 -4.53 11.24
C GLY A 15 -0.34 -3.53 10.36
N TYR A 16 -0.26 -2.25 10.72
CA TYR A 16 0.52 -1.27 9.94
C TYR A 16 2.02 -1.44 10.19
N LEU A 17 2.81 -1.26 9.14
CA LEU A 17 4.27 -1.25 9.23
C LEU A 17 4.76 -0.14 10.14
N LYS A 18 5.58 -0.48 11.15
CA LYS A 18 6.19 0.53 12.02
C LYS A 18 7.29 1.33 11.34
N ASN A 19 7.94 0.74 10.35
CA ASN A 19 9.01 1.37 9.58
C ASN A 19 8.62 1.43 8.10
N VAL A 20 8.64 2.65 7.54
CA VAL A 20 8.34 2.90 6.14
C VAL A 20 9.30 2.21 5.18
N ASP A 21 10.54 1.98 5.61
CA ASP A 21 11.60 1.35 4.81
C ASP A 21 11.47 -0.17 4.73
N ASP A 22 10.63 -0.77 5.57
CA ASP A 22 10.34 -2.21 5.50
C ASP A 22 9.31 -2.55 4.40
N TRP A 23 8.68 -1.54 3.80
CA TRP A 23 7.78 -1.77 2.68
C TRP A 23 8.54 -2.22 1.43
N SER A 24 8.05 -3.30 0.82
CA SER A 24 8.43 -3.75 -0.52
C SER A 24 7.18 -4.25 -1.24
N ARG A 25 7.26 -4.46 -2.56
CA ARG A 25 6.13 -5.06 -3.29
C ARG A 25 5.79 -6.46 -2.76
N ASP A 26 6.80 -7.21 -2.32
CA ASP A 26 6.63 -8.60 -1.87
C ASP A 26 5.85 -8.73 -0.56
N ILE A 27 5.72 -7.65 0.22
CA ILE A 27 4.91 -7.68 1.46
C ILE A 27 3.41 -7.53 1.20
N VAL A 28 3.03 -6.94 0.07
CA VAL A 28 1.64 -6.59 -0.24
C VAL A 28 0.76 -7.85 -0.34
N PRO A 29 1.17 -8.94 -1.01
CA PRO A 29 0.39 -10.18 -1.02
C PRO A 29 0.19 -10.80 0.36
N LEU A 30 1.16 -10.68 1.27
CA LEU A 30 1.05 -11.20 2.63
C LEU A 30 0.00 -10.43 3.43
N LEU A 31 0.02 -9.10 3.34
CA LEU A 31 -0.97 -8.22 3.97
C LEU A 31 -2.38 -8.47 3.41
N ALA A 32 -2.51 -8.56 2.08
CA ALA A 32 -3.78 -8.80 1.43
C ALA A 32 -4.37 -10.18 1.82
N GLN A 33 -3.53 -11.20 1.95
CA GLN A 33 -3.95 -12.52 2.41
C GLN A 33 -4.50 -12.48 3.84
N ASP A 34 -3.83 -11.76 4.75
CA ASP A 34 -4.27 -11.61 6.15
C ASP A 34 -5.62 -10.88 6.25
N GLU A 35 -5.85 -9.91 5.36
CA GLU A 35 -7.12 -9.18 5.26
C GLU A 35 -8.19 -9.89 4.42
N GLY A 36 -7.88 -11.04 3.81
CA GLY A 36 -8.80 -11.77 2.94
C GLY A 36 -9.14 -11.04 1.63
N ILE A 37 -8.23 -10.21 1.14
CA ILE A 37 -8.38 -9.40 -0.07
C ILE A 37 -7.67 -10.09 -1.25
N GLU A 38 -8.39 -10.28 -2.36
CA GLU A 38 -7.79 -10.66 -3.63
C GLU A 38 -7.20 -9.42 -4.33
N LEU A 39 -5.88 -9.42 -4.54
CA LEU A 39 -5.21 -8.31 -5.22
C LEU A 39 -5.52 -8.35 -6.71
N SER A 40 -6.05 -7.24 -7.22
CA SER A 40 -6.25 -6.99 -8.64
C SER A 40 -5.27 -5.91 -9.09
N GLU A 41 -5.17 -5.68 -10.40
CA GLU A 41 -4.36 -4.59 -10.95
C GLU A 41 -4.78 -3.23 -10.36
N ALA A 42 -6.09 -2.97 -10.23
CA ALA A 42 -6.59 -1.72 -9.63
C ALA A 42 -6.14 -1.55 -8.17
N HIS A 43 -6.07 -2.63 -7.39
CA HIS A 43 -5.53 -2.58 -6.02
C HIS A 43 -4.05 -2.16 -6.03
N TRP A 44 -3.25 -2.74 -6.92
CA TRP A 44 -1.83 -2.39 -7.07
C TRP A 44 -1.62 -0.94 -7.46
N GLU A 45 -2.42 -0.42 -8.38
CA GLU A 45 -2.34 0.98 -8.80
C GLU A 45 -2.57 1.95 -7.64
N VAL A 46 -3.57 1.68 -6.80
CA VAL A 46 -3.86 2.48 -5.59
C VAL A 46 -2.71 2.37 -4.59
N ILE A 47 -2.22 1.16 -4.30
CA ILE A 47 -1.13 0.92 -3.33
C ILE A 47 0.14 1.65 -3.75
N LEU A 48 0.54 1.51 -5.03
CA LEU A 48 1.73 2.16 -5.57
C LEU A 48 1.57 3.68 -5.59
N PHE A 49 0.39 4.19 -5.95
CA PHE A 49 0.12 5.63 -5.91
C PHE A 49 0.24 6.19 -4.49
N VAL A 50 -0.39 5.56 -3.50
CA VAL A 50 -0.32 6.01 -2.10
C VAL A 50 1.12 5.94 -1.59
N ARG A 51 1.88 4.91 -1.96
CA ARG A 51 3.30 4.77 -1.61
C ARG A 51 4.14 5.90 -2.22
N GLU A 52 4.01 6.16 -3.52
CA GLU A 52 4.72 7.24 -4.22
C GLU A 52 4.38 8.60 -3.59
N PHE A 53 3.10 8.86 -3.34
CA PHE A 53 2.65 10.09 -2.70
C PHE A 53 3.24 10.26 -1.29
N TYR A 54 3.28 9.19 -0.49
CA TYR A 54 3.89 9.24 0.84
C TYR A 54 5.39 9.54 0.77
N LEU A 55 6.12 8.93 -0.17
CA LEU A 55 7.55 9.19 -0.34
C LEU A 55 7.84 10.63 -0.77
N GLU A 56 6.95 11.26 -1.54
CA GLU A 56 7.10 12.64 -2.00
C GLU A 56 6.68 13.67 -0.94
N PHE A 57 5.56 13.44 -0.25
CA PHE A 57 4.92 14.44 0.62
C PHE A 57 4.98 14.11 2.12
N ASN A 58 5.52 12.94 2.50
CA ASN A 58 5.59 12.42 3.87
C ASN A 58 4.23 12.43 4.59
N THR A 59 3.15 12.20 3.84
CA THR A 59 1.78 12.11 4.34
C THR A 59 0.93 11.30 3.38
N SER A 60 -0.17 10.70 3.86
CA SER A 60 -1.14 10.02 3.00
C SER A 60 -1.97 11.04 2.20
N PRO A 61 -2.38 10.71 0.96
CA PRO A 61 -3.23 11.58 0.17
C PRO A 61 -4.65 11.61 0.76
N ALA A 62 -5.32 12.77 0.66
CA ALA A 62 -6.74 12.85 0.95
C ALA A 62 -7.55 12.02 -0.07
N ILE A 63 -8.63 11.35 0.37
CA ILE A 63 -9.47 10.48 -0.49
C ILE A 63 -9.89 11.18 -1.79
N ARG A 64 -10.31 12.44 -1.70
CA ARG A 64 -10.72 13.21 -2.90
C ARG A 64 -9.57 13.43 -3.89
N MET A 65 -8.34 13.61 -3.40
CA MET A 65 -7.17 13.68 -4.28
C MET A 65 -6.85 12.33 -4.89
N LEU A 66 -6.91 11.25 -4.09
CA LEU A 66 -6.70 9.88 -4.56
C LEU A 66 -7.63 9.56 -5.74
N VAL A 67 -8.95 9.75 -5.56
CA VAL A 67 -9.95 9.49 -6.61
C VAL A 67 -9.65 10.31 -7.87
N LYS A 68 -9.35 11.61 -7.73
CA LYS A 68 -9.01 12.46 -8.88
C LYS A 68 -7.73 12.05 -9.58
N ALA A 69 -6.70 11.66 -8.83
CA ALA A 69 -5.41 11.26 -9.40
C ALA A 69 -5.52 9.93 -10.15
N MET A 70 -6.28 8.97 -9.60
CA MET A 70 -6.57 7.70 -10.27
C MET A 70 -7.38 7.92 -11.55
N ALA A 71 -8.47 8.70 -11.51
CA ALA A 71 -9.26 9.04 -12.71
C ALA A 71 -8.43 9.74 -13.78
N LYS A 72 -7.50 10.62 -13.39
CA LYS A 72 -6.59 11.30 -14.34
C LYS A 72 -5.55 10.36 -14.95
N LYS A 73 -5.02 9.40 -14.18
CA LYS A 73 -3.95 8.50 -14.61
C LYS A 73 -4.47 7.36 -15.50
N TYR A 74 -5.68 6.88 -15.25
CA TYR A 74 -6.24 5.68 -15.90
C TYR A 74 -7.48 5.95 -16.77
N GLY A 75 -8.06 7.16 -16.70
CA GLY A 75 -9.28 7.53 -17.41
C GLY A 75 -10.53 7.42 -16.53
N GLU A 76 -11.62 8.05 -16.96
CA GLU A 76 -12.96 7.70 -16.47
C GLU A 76 -13.36 6.41 -17.22
N GLU A 77 -13.62 5.32 -16.48
CA GLU A 77 -14.32 4.16 -17.06
C GLU A 77 -15.75 4.54 -17.48
#